data_AF-A0A7V1XXE5-F1
#
_entry.id   AF-A0A7V1XXE5-F1
#
_cell.length_a   1.000
_cell.length_b   1.000
_cell.length_c   1.000
_cell.angle_alpha   90.00
_cell.angle_beta   90.00
_cell.angle_gamma   90.00
#
_symmetry.space_group_name_H-M   'P 1'
#
loop_
_entity.id
_entity.type
_entity.pdbx_description
1 polymer ?
#
loop_
_entity_poly.entity_id
_entity_poly.type
_entity_poly.pdbx_seq_one_letter_code
_entity_poly.pdbx_strand_id
1 'polypeptide(L)'
;MADTRPKTGDKRQINKQLNIDKLPLEVRDQIQTLRAEGYTWAEIEELSAKFVKWEELPTRILELFPDMRIPSSNLHRWYDLVDQVMEETRAQAERARALADAMAQKAPAGLDKAVLAALRDQIFAVFEASDAKSKARLTSELLSFFELLQMERANDIRQQKVKLDEGKLKLAERQLELKKKAVDRVTNEAAAKLGKGKPVTVDDINRIRERTFGLPPVQR
;
A
#
# COMPACT_ATOMS: atom_id res chain seq x y z
N MET A 1 -37.43 -17.46 25.78
CA MET A 1 -36.84 -16.16 26.16
C MET A 1 -37.35 -15.14 25.15
N ALA A 2 -38.11 -14.14 25.59
CA ALA A 2 -38.70 -13.16 24.69
C ALA A 2 -37.57 -12.36 24.05
N ASP A 3 -37.39 -12.54 22.74
CA ASP A 3 -36.41 -11.83 21.92
C ASP A 3 -36.74 -10.32 22.01
N THR A 4 -36.02 -9.60 22.87
CA THR A 4 -36.26 -8.18 23.15
C THR A 4 -36.14 -7.42 21.84
N ARG A 5 -37.24 -6.81 21.38
CA ARG A 5 -37.24 -6.00 20.16
C ARG A 5 -36.17 -4.91 20.35
N PRO A 6 -35.14 -4.84 19.49
CA PRO A 6 -34.10 -3.83 19.63
C PRO A 6 -34.72 -2.44 19.51
N LYS A 7 -34.32 -1.52 20.40
CA LYS A 7 -34.86 -0.17 20.45
C LYS A 7 -34.22 0.69 19.37
N THR A 8 -34.92 1.74 18.97
CA THR A 8 -34.42 2.80 18.09
C THR A 8 -33.11 3.35 18.65
N GLY A 9 -32.04 3.33 17.86
CA GLY A 9 -30.69 3.73 18.27
C GLY A 9 -29.74 2.61 18.75
N ASP A 10 -30.23 1.38 18.98
CA ASP A 10 -29.36 0.26 19.34
C ASP A 10 -28.54 -0.22 18.14
N LYS A 11 -27.25 -0.54 18.35
CA LYS A 11 -26.40 -1.16 17.32
C LYS A 11 -26.97 -2.51 16.89
N ARG A 12 -26.96 -2.80 15.58
CA ARG A 12 -27.42 -4.09 15.03
C ARG A 12 -26.77 -5.27 15.76
N GLN A 13 -27.60 -6.14 16.34
CA GLN A 13 -27.16 -7.49 16.74
C GLN A 13 -27.40 -8.53 15.63
N ILE A 14 -28.39 -8.32 14.75
CA ILE A 14 -28.80 -9.27 13.70
C ILE A 14 -29.32 -8.50 12.49
N ASN A 15 -28.94 -8.89 11.26
CA ASN A 15 -29.51 -8.43 9.99
C ASN A 15 -30.97 -8.89 9.83
N LYS A 16 -31.88 -8.40 10.69
CA LYS A 16 -33.32 -8.62 10.50
C LYS A 16 -33.80 -7.68 9.39
N GLN A 17 -34.22 -8.26 8.27
CA GLN A 17 -34.88 -7.52 7.18
C GLN A 17 -36.15 -6.86 7.73
N LEU A 18 -36.32 -5.56 7.47
CA LEU A 18 -37.54 -4.84 7.81
C LEU A 18 -38.58 -5.01 6.70
N ASN A 19 -39.85 -4.71 7.01
CA ASN A 19 -40.91 -4.78 6.00
C ASN A 19 -40.68 -3.80 4.84
N ILE A 20 -40.03 -2.65 5.11
CA ILE A 20 -39.65 -1.67 4.08
C ILE A 20 -38.61 -2.27 3.11
N ASP A 21 -37.81 -3.25 3.54
CA ASP A 21 -36.83 -3.94 2.68
C ASP A 21 -37.49 -4.86 1.65
N LYS A 22 -38.82 -5.03 1.68
CA LYS A 22 -39.58 -5.76 0.67
C LYS A 22 -40.26 -4.84 -0.35
N LEU A 23 -40.28 -3.53 -0.10
CA LEU A 23 -40.81 -2.56 -1.05
C LEU A 23 -39.80 -2.30 -2.19
N PRO A 24 -40.26 -1.85 -3.37
CA PRO A 24 -39.40 -1.46 -4.47
C PRO A 24 -38.32 -0.44 -4.04
N LEU A 25 -37.16 -0.49 -4.71
CA LEU A 25 -36.05 0.43 -4.43
C LEU A 25 -36.47 1.90 -4.60
N GLU A 26 -37.31 2.20 -5.60
CA GLU A 26 -37.85 3.55 -5.86
C GLU A 26 -38.55 4.15 -4.64
N VAL A 27 -39.26 3.33 -3.86
CA VAL A 27 -39.95 3.77 -2.64
C VAL A 27 -38.95 4.20 -1.57
N ARG A 28 -37.81 3.51 -1.49
CA ARG A 28 -36.75 3.82 -0.51
C ARG A 28 -36.00 5.08 -0.88
N ASP A 29 -35.70 5.25 -2.16
CA ASP A 29 -35.07 6.45 -2.68
C ASP A 29 -35.96 7.67 -2.43
N GLN A 30 -37.27 7.54 -2.70
CA GLN A 30 -38.24 8.61 -2.42
C GLN A 30 -38.31 8.98 -0.94
N ILE A 31 -38.26 8.00 -0.02
CA ILE A 31 -38.21 8.26 1.43
C ILE A 31 -36.94 9.05 1.79
N GLN A 32 -35.79 8.70 1.22
CA GLN A 32 -34.53 9.43 1.46
C GLN A 32 -34.59 10.86 0.91
N THR A 33 -35.15 11.06 -0.29
CA THR A 33 -35.33 12.39 -0.89
C THR A 33 -36.23 13.26 -0.04
N LEU A 34 -37.41 12.77 0.35
CA LEU A 34 -38.34 13.51 1.22
C LEU A 34 -37.69 13.83 2.58
N ARG A 35 -36.88 12.92 3.11
CA ARG A 35 -36.16 13.19 4.37
C ARG A 35 -35.09 14.28 4.21
N ALA A 36 -34.38 14.29 3.09
CA ALA A 36 -33.39 15.32 2.76
C ALA A 36 -34.03 16.69 2.50
N GLU A 37 -35.26 16.72 1.98
CA GLU A 37 -36.08 17.92 1.80
C GLU A 37 -36.66 18.48 3.11
N GLY A 38 -36.50 17.76 4.23
CA GLY A 38 -36.87 18.22 5.57
C GLY A 38 -38.25 17.76 6.05
N TYR A 39 -38.94 16.88 5.34
CA TYR A 39 -40.23 16.35 5.77
C TYR A 39 -40.11 15.54 7.07
N THR A 40 -41.13 15.65 7.90
CA THR A 40 -41.30 14.87 9.13
C THR A 40 -41.78 13.46 8.81
N TRP A 41 -41.57 12.53 9.74
CA TRP A 41 -41.98 11.13 9.54
C TRP A 41 -43.49 10.95 9.41
N ALA A 42 -44.29 11.80 10.07
CA ALA A 42 -45.74 11.80 9.92
C ALA A 42 -46.16 12.24 8.52
N GLU A 43 -45.53 13.27 7.97
CA GLU A 43 -45.79 13.73 6.60
C GLU A 43 -45.35 12.69 5.56
N ILE A 44 -44.22 12.03 5.76
CA ILE A 44 -43.75 10.94 4.88
C ILE A 44 -44.71 9.74 4.95
N GLU A 45 -45.23 9.41 6.13
CA GLU A 45 -46.25 8.36 6.30
C GLU A 45 -47.53 8.69 5.52
N GLU A 46 -48.01 9.94 5.57
CA GLU A 46 -49.17 10.37 4.78
C GLU A 46 -48.90 10.36 3.27
N LEU A 47 -47.71 10.80 2.86
CA LEU A 47 -47.29 10.78 1.47
C LEU A 47 -47.09 9.36 0.94
N SER A 48 -46.73 8.40 1.81
CA SER A 48 -46.53 6.99 1.44
C SER A 48 -47.78 6.33 0.88
N ALA A 49 -48.97 6.82 1.25
CA ALA A 49 -50.23 6.39 0.64
C ALA A 49 -50.33 6.76 -0.85
N LYS A 50 -49.64 7.83 -1.27
CA LYS A 50 -49.78 8.45 -2.60
C LYS A 50 -48.65 8.10 -3.56
N PHE A 51 -47.41 8.03 -3.08
CA PHE A 51 -46.25 7.76 -3.96
C PHE A 51 -45.96 6.26 -4.12
N VAL A 52 -46.43 5.41 -3.19
CA VAL A 52 -46.31 3.96 -3.34
C VAL A 52 -47.50 3.46 -4.14
N LYS A 53 -47.22 2.74 -5.22
CA LYS A 53 -48.25 2.11 -6.05
C LYS A 53 -48.74 0.80 -5.41
N TRP A 54 -49.53 0.91 -4.36
CA TRP A 54 -49.98 -0.25 -3.57
C TRP A 54 -50.71 -1.30 -4.42
N GLU A 55 -51.51 -0.88 -5.41
CA GLU A 55 -52.26 -1.77 -6.29
C GLU A 55 -51.38 -2.66 -7.18
N GLU A 56 -50.15 -2.22 -7.48
CA GLU A 56 -49.20 -2.97 -8.31
C GLU A 56 -48.35 -3.95 -7.46
N LEU A 57 -48.44 -3.91 -6.13
CA LEU A 57 -47.62 -4.75 -5.25
C LEU A 57 -48.19 -6.17 -5.08
N PRO A 58 -47.32 -7.20 -4.97
CA PRO A 58 -47.71 -8.55 -4.63
C PRO A 58 -48.53 -8.63 -3.33
N THR A 59 -49.56 -9.49 -3.30
CA THR A 59 -50.46 -9.69 -2.14
C THR A 59 -49.69 -10.00 -0.84
N ARG A 60 -48.58 -10.74 -0.92
CA ARG A 60 -47.70 -11.05 0.21
C ARG A 60 -47.06 -9.82 0.86
N ILE A 61 -46.90 -8.73 0.12
CA ILE A 61 -46.36 -7.46 0.61
C ILE A 61 -47.50 -6.60 1.18
N LEU A 62 -48.68 -6.62 0.54
CA LEU A 62 -49.87 -5.94 1.03
C LEU A 62 -50.32 -6.45 2.41
N GLU A 63 -50.19 -7.75 2.68
CA GLU A 63 -50.42 -8.32 4.01
C GLU A 63 -49.53 -7.71 5.12
N LEU A 64 -48.36 -7.18 4.76
CA LEU A 64 -47.44 -6.54 5.71
C LEU A 64 -47.80 -5.07 5.98
N PHE A 65 -48.65 -4.47 5.14
CA PHE A 65 -49.07 -3.07 5.17
C PHE A 65 -50.59 -2.96 4.96
N PRO A 66 -51.41 -3.41 5.94
CA PRO A 66 -52.87 -3.47 5.79
C PRO A 66 -53.51 -2.09 5.57
N ASP A 67 -52.91 -1.03 6.11
CA ASP A 67 -53.40 0.35 5.99
C ASP A 67 -52.96 1.05 4.71
N MET A 68 -52.28 0.34 3.78
CA MET A 68 -51.69 0.90 2.55
C MET A 68 -50.84 2.15 2.82
N ARG A 69 -50.11 2.11 3.94
CA ARG A 69 -49.23 3.18 4.43
C ARG A 69 -48.02 2.56 5.09
N ILE A 70 -46.91 3.29 5.08
CA ILE A 70 -45.70 2.90 5.79
C ILE A 70 -45.74 3.58 7.18
N PRO A 71 -45.86 2.82 8.28
CA PRO A 71 -45.92 3.42 9.61
C PRO A 71 -44.66 4.22 9.93
N SER A 72 -44.80 5.41 10.52
CA SER A 72 -43.71 6.28 10.96
C SER A 72 -42.68 5.56 11.84
N SER A 73 -43.12 4.68 12.74
CA SER A 73 -42.22 3.86 13.57
C SER A 73 -41.31 2.94 12.74
N ASN A 74 -41.79 2.43 11.61
CA ASN A 74 -41.02 1.60 10.69
C ASN A 74 -40.08 2.46 9.84
N LEU A 75 -40.54 3.65 9.40
CA LEU A 75 -39.72 4.63 8.68
C LEU A 75 -38.50 5.08 9.50
N HIS A 76 -38.72 5.50 10.75
CA HIS A 76 -37.66 5.86 11.69
C HIS A 76 -36.61 4.75 11.81
N ARG A 77 -37.07 3.52 12.08
CA ARG A 77 -36.18 2.39 12.30
C ARG A 77 -35.40 2.01 11.05
N TRP A 78 -36.04 2.07 9.88
CA TRP A 78 -35.37 1.80 8.63
C TRP A 78 -34.33 2.86 8.30
N TYR A 79 -34.66 4.14 8.50
CA TYR A 79 -33.75 5.24 8.23
C TYR A 79 -32.54 5.22 9.17
N ASP A 80 -32.75 5.00 10.47
CA ASP A 80 -31.65 4.83 11.43
C ASP A 80 -30.72 3.68 11.03
N LEU A 81 -31.27 2.57 10.52
CA LEU A 81 -30.46 1.45 10.04
C LEU A 81 -29.68 1.80 8.77
N VAL A 82 -30.28 2.56 7.85
CA VAL A 82 -29.59 3.04 6.64
C VAL A 82 -28.44 3.97 7.02
N ASP A 83 -28.67 4.91 7.94
CA ASP A 83 -27.64 5.82 8.42
C ASP A 83 -26.50 5.07 9.12
N GLN A 84 -26.83 4.10 9.99
CA GLN A 84 -25.83 3.23 10.61
C GLN A 84 -25.00 2.45 9.57
N VAL A 85 -25.64 1.88 8.55
CA VAL A 85 -24.94 1.15 7.48
C VAL A 85 -24.06 2.11 6.66
N MET A 86 -24.52 3.32 6.38
CA MET A 86 -23.72 4.33 5.68
C MET A 86 -22.51 4.76 6.52
N GLU A 87 -22.68 4.98 7.82
CA GLU A 87 -21.58 5.27 8.73
C GLU A 87 -20.58 4.11 8.82
N GLU A 88 -21.05 2.87 8.93
CA GLU A 88 -20.20 1.69 8.92
C GLU A 88 -19.42 1.57 7.61
N THR A 89 -20.08 1.79 6.48
CA THR A 89 -19.46 1.75 5.14
C THR A 89 -18.41 2.86 5.00
N ARG A 90 -18.70 4.08 5.50
CA ARG A 90 -17.74 5.19 5.51
C ARG A 90 -16.54 4.88 6.40
N ALA A 91 -16.77 4.42 7.63
CA ALA A 91 -15.71 4.03 8.55
C ALA A 91 -14.86 2.89 7.99
N GLN A 92 -15.49 1.95 7.27
CA GLN A 92 -14.79 0.87 6.59
C GLN A 92 -13.95 1.39 5.41
N ALA A 93 -14.49 2.31 4.61
CA ALA A 93 -13.75 2.96 3.52
C ALA A 93 -12.56 3.80 4.04
N GLU A 94 -12.71 4.48 5.17
CA GLU A 94 -11.61 5.21 5.82
C GLU A 94 -10.52 4.28 6.33
N ARG A 95 -10.89 3.19 7.03
CA ARG A 95 -9.94 2.14 7.43
C ARG A 95 -9.23 1.55 6.23
N ALA A 96 -9.96 1.40 5.12
CA ALA A 96 -9.41 0.85 3.91
C ALA A 96 -8.35 1.77 3.28
N ARG A 97 -8.63 3.07 3.23
CA ARG A 97 -7.67 4.09 2.80
C ARG A 97 -6.46 4.16 3.73
N ALA A 98 -6.67 4.19 5.04
CA ALA A 98 -5.58 4.22 6.02
C ALA A 98 -4.65 3.01 5.89
N LEU A 99 -5.21 1.82 5.65
CA LEU A 99 -4.42 0.62 5.37
C LEU A 99 -3.65 0.76 4.06
N ALA A 100 -4.29 1.21 2.99
CA ALA A 100 -3.64 1.41 1.70
C ALA A 100 -2.49 2.43 1.78
N ASP A 101 -2.68 3.54 2.51
CA ASP A 101 -1.65 4.56 2.73
C ASP A 101 -0.49 4.01 3.55
N ALA A 102 -0.77 3.25 4.62
CA ALA A 102 0.27 2.60 5.42
C ALA A 102 1.06 1.56 4.60
N MET A 103 0.38 0.79 3.75
CA MET A 103 1.02 -0.13 2.81
C MET A 103 1.85 0.62 1.78
N ALA A 104 1.37 1.74 1.24
CA ALA A 104 2.12 2.53 0.26
C ALA A 104 3.40 3.15 0.86
N GLN A 105 3.35 3.63 2.11
CA GLN A 105 4.51 4.16 2.82
C GLN A 105 5.56 3.08 3.11
N LYS A 106 5.11 1.87 3.45
CA LYS A 106 6.00 0.73 3.76
C LYS A 106 6.28 -0.17 2.57
N ALA A 107 5.69 0.09 1.40
CA ALA A 107 5.90 -0.72 0.21
C ALA A 107 7.35 -0.58 -0.30
N PRO A 108 8.04 -1.70 -0.61
CA PRO A 108 9.34 -1.67 -1.26
C PRO A 108 9.29 -0.91 -2.59
N ALA A 109 10.28 -0.07 -2.87
CA ALA A 109 10.34 0.74 -4.08
C ALA A 109 10.34 -0.11 -5.37
N GLY A 110 9.23 -0.19 -6.09
CA GLY A 110 9.09 -1.03 -7.30
C GLY A 110 8.34 -2.35 -7.09
N LEU A 111 7.59 -2.49 -5.99
CA LEU A 111 6.51 -3.48 -5.96
C LEU A 111 5.48 -3.14 -7.04
N ASP A 112 5.04 -4.16 -7.79
CA ASP A 112 4.02 -3.98 -8.83
C ASP A 112 2.71 -3.51 -8.18
N LYS A 113 2.11 -2.46 -8.76
CA LYS A 113 0.81 -1.93 -8.34
C LYS A 113 -0.28 -3.00 -8.41
N ALA A 114 -0.18 -3.93 -9.35
CA ALA A 114 -1.11 -5.06 -9.47
C ALA A 114 -0.99 -6.03 -8.28
N VAL A 115 0.23 -6.29 -7.81
CA VAL A 115 0.48 -7.15 -6.63
C VAL A 115 -0.03 -6.47 -5.36
N LEU A 116 0.20 -5.18 -5.19
CA LEU A 116 -0.36 -4.42 -4.06
C LEU A 116 -1.89 -4.42 -4.08
N ALA A 117 -2.52 -4.27 -5.25
CA ALA A 117 -3.97 -4.33 -5.38
C ALA A 117 -4.53 -5.71 -5.02
N ALA A 118 -3.91 -6.79 -5.52
CA ALA A 118 -4.32 -8.15 -5.20
C ALA A 118 -4.14 -8.48 -3.70
N LEU A 119 -3.01 -8.09 -3.11
CA LEU A 119 -2.76 -8.25 -1.67
C LEU A 119 -3.79 -7.47 -0.85
N ARG A 120 -4.08 -6.23 -1.25
CA ARG A 120 -5.09 -5.38 -0.62
C ARG A 120 -6.45 -6.07 -0.61
N ASP A 121 -6.90 -6.59 -1.74
CA ASP A 121 -8.23 -7.21 -1.87
C ASP A 121 -8.31 -8.52 -1.06
N GLN A 122 -7.26 -9.33 -1.05
CA GLN A 122 -7.15 -10.54 -0.22
C GLN A 122 -7.16 -10.21 1.28
N ILE A 123 -6.42 -9.17 1.68
CA ILE A 123 -6.38 -8.70 3.06
C ILE A 123 -7.74 -8.15 3.48
N PHE A 124 -8.45 -7.42 2.63
CA PHE A 124 -9.79 -6.93 2.95
C PHE A 124 -10.78 -8.04 3.19
N ALA A 125 -10.77 -9.10 2.38
CA ALA A 125 -11.64 -10.25 2.58
C ALA A 125 -11.40 -10.91 3.96
N VAL A 126 -10.13 -11.06 4.37
CA VAL A 126 -9.77 -11.62 5.69
C VAL A 126 -10.07 -10.63 6.81
N PHE A 127 -9.86 -9.33 6.57
CA PHE A 127 -10.16 -8.27 7.51
C PHE A 127 -11.66 -8.22 7.80
N GLU A 128 -12.54 -8.29 6.80
CA GLU A 128 -13.99 -8.31 6.99
C GLU A 128 -14.46 -9.50 7.83
N ALA A 129 -13.91 -10.68 7.60
CA ALA A 129 -14.25 -11.91 8.33
C ALA A 129 -13.75 -11.95 9.79
N SER A 130 -12.89 -11.00 10.19
CA SER A 130 -12.19 -11.01 11.48
C SER A 130 -12.84 -10.10 12.53
N ASP A 131 -12.74 -10.48 13.81
CA ASP A 131 -13.11 -9.63 14.94
C ASP A 131 -12.12 -8.47 15.16
N ALA A 132 -12.50 -7.47 15.94
CA ALA A 132 -11.72 -6.23 16.12
C ALA A 132 -10.29 -6.47 16.64
N LYS A 133 -10.09 -7.49 17.48
CA LYS A 133 -8.78 -7.83 18.03
C LYS A 133 -7.89 -8.51 16.99
N SER A 134 -8.45 -9.42 16.20
CA SER A 134 -7.74 -10.09 15.10
C SER A 134 -7.39 -9.11 13.98
N LYS A 135 -8.28 -8.16 13.67
CA LYS A 135 -8.03 -7.06 12.74
C LYS A 135 -6.73 -6.31 13.05
N ALA A 136 -6.60 -5.80 14.28
CA ALA A 136 -5.42 -5.04 14.70
C ALA A 136 -4.12 -5.86 14.66
N ARG A 137 -4.19 -7.14 15.04
CA ARG A 137 -3.04 -8.05 14.98
C ARG A 137 -2.60 -8.29 13.54
N LEU A 138 -3.57 -8.51 12.64
CA LEU A 138 -3.32 -8.78 11.23
C LEU A 138 -2.70 -7.56 10.53
N THR A 139 -3.16 -6.34 10.84
CA THR A 139 -2.49 -5.11 10.36
C THR A 139 -1.05 -5.01 10.85
N SER A 140 -0.81 -5.29 12.14
CA SER A 140 0.55 -5.23 12.70
C SER A 140 1.48 -6.23 12.03
N GLU A 141 1.07 -7.49 11.90
CA GLU A 141 1.88 -8.56 11.28
C GLU A 141 2.18 -8.26 9.80
N LEU A 142 1.20 -7.71 9.06
CA LEU A 142 1.42 -7.25 7.68
C LEU A 142 2.45 -6.13 7.58
N LEU A 143 2.38 -5.13 8.46
CA LEU A 143 3.35 -4.03 8.46
C LEU A 143 4.76 -4.54 8.77
N SER A 144 4.89 -5.49 9.71
CA SER A 144 6.17 -6.15 10.02
C SER A 144 6.71 -6.93 8.83
N PHE A 145 5.84 -7.63 8.08
CA PHE A 145 6.22 -8.33 6.87
C PHE A 145 6.74 -7.38 5.78
N PHE A 146 6.09 -6.23 5.57
CA PHE A 146 6.58 -5.23 4.62
C PHE A 146 7.94 -4.64 5.03
N GLU A 147 8.17 -4.41 6.32
CA GLU A 147 9.48 -3.98 6.83
C GLU A 147 10.58 -5.02 6.55
N LEU A 148 10.29 -6.31 6.76
CA LEU A 148 11.23 -7.38 6.44
C LEU A 148 11.58 -7.43 4.94
N LEU A 149 10.59 -7.28 4.06
CA LEU A 149 10.82 -7.21 2.61
C LEU A 149 11.70 -6.02 2.22
N GLN A 150 11.55 -4.86 2.89
CA GLN A 150 12.44 -3.73 2.66
C GLN A 150 13.87 -4.02 3.13
N MET A 151 14.03 -4.66 4.28
CA MET A 151 15.35 -5.02 4.81
C MET A 151 16.07 -6.02 3.91
N GLU A 152 15.38 -7.05 3.43
CA GLU A 152 15.92 -8.02 2.48
C GLU A 152 16.45 -7.33 1.22
N ARG A 153 15.63 -6.45 0.63
CA ARG A 153 16.03 -5.74 -0.59
C ARG A 153 17.17 -4.75 -0.36
N ALA A 154 17.19 -4.07 0.78
CA ALA A 154 18.30 -3.22 1.17
C ALA A 154 19.59 -4.03 1.33
N ASN A 155 19.50 -5.25 1.87
CA ASN A 155 20.62 -6.17 1.96
C ASN A 155 21.09 -6.66 0.58
N ASP A 156 20.19 -6.99 -0.33
CA ASP A 156 20.55 -7.35 -1.71
C ASP A 156 21.31 -6.24 -2.42
N ILE A 157 20.84 -4.99 -2.31
CA ILE A 157 21.53 -3.83 -2.88
C ILE A 157 22.93 -3.67 -2.26
N ARG A 158 23.06 -3.88 -0.94
CA ARG A 158 24.37 -3.84 -0.26
C ARG A 158 25.29 -4.95 -0.77
N GLN A 159 24.80 -6.17 -0.93
CA GLN A 159 25.58 -7.29 -1.47
C GLN A 159 26.05 -6.99 -2.90
N GLN A 160 25.19 -6.41 -3.74
CA GLN A 160 25.57 -5.99 -5.09
C GLN A 160 26.64 -4.91 -5.09
N LYS A 161 26.55 -3.91 -4.19
CA LYS A 161 27.58 -2.89 -4.02
C LYS A 161 28.93 -3.49 -3.59
N VAL A 162 28.92 -4.39 -2.62
CA VAL A 162 30.13 -5.11 -2.17
C VAL A 162 30.77 -5.86 -3.34
N LYS A 163 29.99 -6.60 -4.14
CA LYS A 163 30.50 -7.29 -5.34
C LYS A 163 31.10 -6.34 -6.37
N LEU A 164 30.50 -5.16 -6.57
CA LEU A 164 31.05 -4.13 -7.47
C LEU A 164 32.36 -3.56 -6.94
N ASP A 165 32.44 -3.27 -5.64
CA ASP A 165 33.63 -2.72 -5.01
C ASP A 165 34.77 -3.74 -4.98
N GLU A 166 34.48 -5.03 -4.73
CA GLU A 166 35.44 -6.12 -4.92
C GLU A 166 35.98 -6.18 -6.35
N GLY A 167 35.11 -6.00 -7.35
CA GLY A 167 35.50 -5.92 -8.75
C GLY A 167 36.45 -4.77 -9.05
N LYS A 168 36.15 -3.57 -8.53
CA LYS A 168 37.01 -2.37 -8.67
C LYS A 168 38.35 -2.57 -7.98
N LEU A 169 38.35 -3.17 -6.79
CA LEU A 169 39.55 -3.40 -6.00
C LEU A 169 40.49 -4.37 -6.72
N LYS A 170 39.96 -5.47 -7.30
CA LYS A 170 40.73 -6.37 -8.17
C LYS A 170 41.31 -5.69 -9.40
N LEU A 171 40.58 -4.76 -10.01
CA LEU A 171 41.10 -3.98 -11.15
C LEU A 171 42.23 -3.03 -10.71
N ALA A 172 42.08 -2.37 -9.56
CA ALA A 172 43.12 -1.52 -8.99
C ALA A 172 44.38 -2.30 -8.63
N GLU A 173 44.23 -3.49 -8.02
CA GLU A 173 45.34 -4.41 -7.73
C GLU A 173 46.09 -4.81 -9.01
N ARG A 174 45.37 -5.21 -10.07
CA ARG A 174 45.98 -5.52 -11.37
C ARG A 174 46.73 -4.32 -11.97
N GLN A 175 46.16 -3.12 -11.88
CA GLN A 175 46.86 -1.91 -12.35
C GLN A 175 48.11 -1.62 -11.53
N LEU A 176 48.07 -1.80 -10.21
CA LEU A 176 49.24 -1.64 -9.34
C LEU A 176 50.32 -2.68 -9.63
N GLU A 177 49.96 -3.94 -9.86
CA GLU A 177 50.91 -4.97 -10.27
C GLU A 177 51.57 -4.66 -11.61
N LEU A 178 50.79 -4.21 -12.60
CA LEU A 178 51.34 -3.80 -13.90
C LEU A 178 52.30 -2.61 -13.75
N LYS A 179 51.95 -1.63 -12.91
CA LYS A 179 52.84 -0.49 -12.60
C LYS A 179 54.11 -0.96 -11.88
N LYS A 180 54.01 -1.85 -10.88
CA LYS A 180 55.17 -2.44 -10.20
C LYS A 180 56.07 -3.18 -11.17
N LYS A 181 55.53 -4.05 -12.02
CA LYS A 181 56.30 -4.77 -13.06
C LYS A 181 56.99 -3.80 -14.03
N ALA A 182 56.33 -2.70 -14.40
CA ALA A 182 56.93 -1.66 -15.22
C ALA A 182 58.09 -0.95 -14.50
N VAL A 183 57.91 -0.59 -13.21
CA VAL A 183 58.97 -0.03 -12.36
C VAL A 183 60.15 -1.00 -12.27
N ASP A 184 59.90 -2.27 -11.90
CA ASP A 184 60.92 -3.31 -11.71
C ASP A 184 61.71 -3.57 -12.99
N ARG A 185 61.05 -3.61 -14.14
CA ARG A 185 61.72 -3.76 -15.44
C ARG A 185 62.68 -2.60 -15.70
N VAL A 186 62.22 -1.39 -15.44
CA VAL A 186 62.97 -0.16 -15.72
C VAL A 186 64.13 0.01 -14.72
N THR A 187 63.95 -0.31 -13.44
CA THR A 187 65.03 -0.31 -12.44
C THR A 187 66.06 -1.40 -12.74
N ASN A 188 65.64 -2.60 -13.15
CA ASN A 188 66.55 -3.67 -13.55
C ASN A 188 67.35 -3.30 -14.81
N GLU A 189 66.73 -2.65 -15.80
CA GLU A 189 67.42 -2.13 -17.00
C GLU A 189 68.47 -1.05 -16.63
N ALA A 190 68.14 -0.15 -15.69
CA ALA A 190 69.07 0.86 -15.19
C ALA A 190 70.23 0.25 -14.38
N ALA A 191 69.94 -0.71 -13.49
CA ALA A 191 70.94 -1.43 -12.71
C ALA A 191 71.89 -2.24 -13.62
N ALA A 192 71.38 -2.88 -14.67
CA ALA A 192 72.19 -3.58 -15.65
C ALA A 192 73.10 -2.65 -16.46
N LYS A 193 72.70 -1.39 -16.72
CA LYS A 193 73.58 -0.38 -17.35
C LYS A 193 74.69 0.07 -16.40
N LEU A 194 74.38 0.30 -15.12
CA LEU A 194 75.35 0.66 -14.09
C LEU A 194 76.39 -0.46 -13.88
N GLY A 195 75.96 -1.73 -13.81
CA GLY A 195 76.86 -2.88 -13.69
C GLY A 195 77.79 -3.09 -14.90
N LYS A 196 77.45 -2.53 -16.06
CA LYS A 196 78.30 -2.52 -17.26
C LYS A 196 79.23 -1.29 -17.34
N GLY A 197 79.32 -0.49 -16.28
CA GLY A 197 80.22 0.67 -16.19
C GLY A 197 79.79 1.89 -17.01
N LYS A 198 78.55 1.94 -17.50
CA LYS A 198 78.02 3.10 -18.25
C LYS A 198 77.30 4.07 -17.30
N PRO A 199 77.57 5.39 -17.37
CA PRO A 199 76.87 6.37 -16.56
C PRO A 199 75.40 6.48 -16.99
N VAL A 200 74.49 6.56 -16.02
CA VAL A 200 73.08 6.87 -16.25
C VAL A 200 72.96 8.33 -16.66
N THR A 201 72.41 8.60 -17.84
CA THR A 201 72.27 9.96 -18.38
C THR A 201 70.96 10.63 -17.92
N VAL A 202 70.87 11.95 -18.05
CA VAL A 202 69.64 12.71 -17.75
C VAL A 202 68.49 12.29 -18.66
N ASP A 203 68.78 11.92 -19.92
CA ASP A 203 67.79 11.36 -20.84
C ASP A 203 67.24 10.02 -20.35
N ASP A 204 68.10 9.15 -19.79
CA ASP A 204 67.66 7.90 -19.16
C ASP A 204 66.74 8.20 -17.96
N ILE A 205 67.07 9.18 -17.11
CA ILE A 205 66.23 9.58 -15.97
C ILE A 205 64.88 10.14 -16.43
N ASN A 206 64.85 10.96 -17.48
CA ASN A 206 63.64 11.54 -18.04
C ASN A 206 62.75 10.46 -18.68
N ARG A 207 63.35 9.46 -19.34
CA ARG A 207 62.63 8.31 -19.90
C ARG A 207 61.96 7.46 -18.83
N ILE A 208 62.61 7.32 -17.67
CA ILE A 208 62.07 6.61 -16.49
C ILE A 208 60.91 7.41 -15.86
N ARG A 209 61.06 8.73 -15.74
CA ARG A 209 60.02 9.62 -15.18
C ARG A 209 58.75 9.63 -16.04
N GLU A 210 58.91 9.74 -17.36
CA GLU A 210 57.76 9.79 -18.27
C GLU A 210 57.08 8.41 -18.40
N ARG A 211 57.83 7.33 -18.65
CA ARG A 211 57.22 6.01 -18.89
C ARG A 211 56.65 5.35 -17.66
N THR A 212 57.27 5.55 -16.50
CA THR A 212 56.93 4.79 -15.28
C THR A 212 56.02 5.59 -14.35
N PHE A 213 56.22 6.91 -14.28
CA PHE A 213 55.51 7.78 -13.34
C PHE A 213 54.63 8.84 -14.02
N GLY A 214 54.70 8.99 -15.35
CA GLY A 214 53.98 10.04 -16.08
C GLY A 214 54.39 11.45 -15.67
N LEU A 215 55.59 11.60 -15.09
CA LEU A 215 56.10 12.87 -14.60
C LEU A 215 56.82 13.61 -15.72
N PRO A 216 56.70 14.96 -15.79
CA PRO A 216 57.40 15.74 -16.80
C PRO A 216 58.92 15.61 -16.66
N PRO A 217 59.65 15.76 -17.78
CA PRO A 217 61.10 15.65 -17.81
C PRO A 217 61.73 16.76 -16.96
N VAL A 218 62.83 16.42 -16.29
CA VAL A 218 63.65 17.38 -15.55
C VAL A 218 64.61 18.01 -16.54
N GLN A 219 64.54 19.33 -16.67
CA GLN A 219 65.57 20.09 -17.35
C GLN A 219 66.76 20.27 -16.39
N ARG A 220 67.97 20.07 -16.93
CA ARG A 220 69.22 20.39 -16.24
C ARG A 220 69.33 21.88 -16.00
#